data_AF-A0A9J6BYX6-F1
#
_entry.id   AF-A0A9J6BYX6-F1
#
_cell.length_a   1.000
_cell.length_b   1.000
_cell.length_c   1.000
_cell.angle_alpha   90.00
_cell.angle_beta   90.00
_cell.angle_gamma   90.00
#
_symmetry.space_group_name_H-M   'P 1'
#
loop_
_entity.id
_entity.type
_entity.pdbx_description
1 polymer ?
#
loop_
_entity_poly.entity_id
_entity_poly.type
_entity_poly.pdbx_seq_one_letter_code
_entity_poly.pdbx_strand_id
1 'polypeptide(L)'
;MSYPSVYTKKYFQDILTSYFKSNSILVNDLNIRPCNSQAEGFLSILHRITINYQIKDESKSINIVAKSDCDNKFTLEKIGPNGYDIQNKEIKFFSHIAPEMEKIFGNGTILNVIYIDKVNKILLFKDLKDENFQMANRMIGLDENHMKLTLSKLAKFHAASLKMLAKNPQVFDEFDMGLFNRKVDAFNEGTLMLFIAAGDEVATWEGYEVYAEKMKNLRKHFIENATRCFDVKENELNVLNHGDVWTANLMFKYDKEGNVTDAVIFDFQFCNYGSIALDLNHFFFTSLNDDLYNHEDIERLVQFYYYELKKILSDFDYDLTGFPSLHQFIIEFQKKLFFGFIYASCIISFMTSDDPDNDFETIHSKNEKSNKQRRKIMKNERFAKIFKKMLPFFDQMGILDEI
;
A
#
# COMPACT_ATOMS: atom_id res chain seq x y z
N MET A 1 -27.64 -0.12 -8.07
CA MET A 1 -26.19 0.11 -7.88
C MET A 1 -25.85 1.38 -8.62
N SER A 2 -25.45 2.43 -7.93
CA SER A 2 -25.09 3.70 -8.56
C SER A 2 -23.60 3.70 -8.89
N TYR A 3 -23.27 3.69 -10.17
CA TYR A 3 -21.98 4.16 -10.67
C TYR A 3 -22.10 5.65 -11.05
N PRO A 4 -20.98 6.39 -11.18
CA PRO A 4 -20.99 7.80 -11.58
C PRO A 4 -21.84 8.04 -12.84
N SER A 5 -22.67 9.09 -12.83
CA SER A 5 -23.59 9.42 -13.94
C SER A 5 -22.86 9.73 -15.26
N VAL A 6 -21.56 10.05 -15.18
CA VAL A 6 -20.69 10.28 -16.34
C VAL A 6 -20.40 9.01 -17.14
N TYR A 7 -20.60 7.81 -16.58
CA TYR A 7 -20.38 6.53 -17.26
C TYR A 7 -21.43 6.27 -18.35
N THR A 8 -21.23 6.92 -19.49
CA THR A 8 -22.08 6.82 -20.68
C THR A 8 -21.29 6.24 -21.85
N LYS A 9 -21.98 5.73 -22.89
CA LYS A 9 -21.32 5.27 -24.12
C LYS A 9 -20.46 6.37 -24.75
N LYS A 10 -20.96 7.61 -24.74
CA LYS A 10 -20.24 8.77 -25.27
C LYS A 10 -18.96 9.05 -24.48
N TYR A 11 -19.02 9.02 -23.14
CA TYR A 11 -17.86 9.21 -22.28
C TYR A 11 -16.73 8.22 -22.60
N PHE A 12 -17.05 6.92 -22.62
CA PHE A 12 -16.04 5.90 -22.94
C PHE A 12 -15.59 5.95 -24.40
N GLN A 13 -16.45 6.37 -25.33
CA GLN A 13 -16.07 6.55 -26.73
C GLN A 13 -15.01 7.66 -26.88
N ASP A 14 -15.17 8.78 -26.19
CA ASP A 14 -14.21 9.88 -26.23
C ASP A 14 -12.87 9.47 -25.62
N ILE A 15 -12.90 8.71 -24.52
CA ILE A 15 -11.71 8.13 -23.89
C ILE A 15 -10.99 7.17 -24.85
N LEU A 16 -11.70 6.20 -25.42
CA LEU A 16 -11.10 5.21 -26.32
C LEU A 16 -10.61 5.85 -27.64
N THR A 17 -11.29 6.89 -28.13
CA THR A 17 -10.85 7.69 -29.29
C THR A 17 -9.49 8.32 -29.03
N SER A 18 -9.31 8.92 -27.85
CA SER A 18 -8.04 9.50 -27.42
C SER A 18 -6.96 8.43 -27.22
N TYR A 19 -7.29 7.36 -26.48
CA TYR A 19 -6.37 6.28 -26.15
C TYR A 19 -5.83 5.55 -27.37
N PHE A 20 -6.70 5.16 -28.31
CA PHE A 20 -6.31 4.50 -29.55
C PHE A 20 -5.92 5.46 -30.67
N LYS A 21 -6.01 6.78 -30.44
CA LYS A 21 -5.78 7.83 -31.45
C LYS A 21 -6.57 7.59 -32.73
N SER A 22 -7.85 7.21 -32.60
CA SER A 22 -8.70 6.84 -33.72
C SER A 22 -10.11 7.40 -33.59
N ASN A 23 -10.52 8.22 -34.55
CA ASN A 23 -11.87 8.81 -34.61
C ASN A 23 -12.94 7.81 -35.10
N SER A 24 -12.55 6.59 -35.48
CA SER A 24 -13.48 5.55 -35.95
C SER A 24 -14.06 4.69 -34.81
N ILE A 25 -13.84 5.07 -33.56
CA ILE A 25 -14.34 4.32 -32.40
C ILE A 25 -15.83 4.59 -32.22
N LEU A 26 -16.63 3.53 -32.18
CA LEU A 26 -18.04 3.57 -31.80
C LEU A 26 -18.28 2.62 -30.62
N VAL A 27 -18.71 3.14 -29.48
CA VAL A 27 -19.04 2.28 -28.32
C VAL A 27 -20.46 1.75 -28.47
N ASN A 28 -20.56 0.44 -28.63
CA ASN A 28 -21.83 -0.26 -28.88
C ASN A 28 -22.55 -0.61 -27.59
N ASP A 29 -21.80 -1.08 -26.58
CA ASP A 29 -22.37 -1.59 -25.33
C ASP A 29 -21.40 -1.44 -24.14
N LEU A 30 -21.95 -1.34 -22.94
CA LEU A 30 -21.23 -1.21 -21.68
C LEU A 30 -21.78 -2.19 -20.65
N ASN A 31 -20.90 -3.01 -20.07
CA ASN A 31 -21.24 -3.82 -18.91
C ASN A 31 -20.44 -3.31 -17.70
N ILE A 32 -21.13 -2.73 -16.72
CA ILE A 32 -20.53 -2.14 -15.52
C ILE A 32 -20.95 -2.98 -14.32
N ARG A 33 -19.96 -3.44 -13.56
CA ARG A 33 -20.18 -4.20 -12.32
C ARG A 33 -19.21 -3.73 -11.23
N PRO A 34 -19.58 -3.80 -9.94
CA PRO A 34 -18.61 -3.64 -8.87
C PRO A 34 -17.53 -4.72 -8.97
N CYS A 35 -16.31 -4.43 -8.51
CA CYS A 35 -15.23 -5.42 -8.53
C CYS A 35 -15.46 -6.64 -7.61
N ASN A 36 -16.40 -6.56 -6.63
CA ASN A 36 -16.63 -7.47 -5.47
C ASN A 36 -15.33 -7.59 -4.62
N SER A 37 -15.25 -7.42 -3.30
CA SER A 37 -16.18 -7.38 -2.16
C SER A 37 -15.99 -6.11 -1.31
N GLN A 38 -16.86 -5.84 -0.32
CA GLN A 38 -16.70 -4.73 0.66
C GLN A 38 -15.33 -4.71 1.37
N ALA A 39 -14.56 -5.79 1.31
CA ALA A 39 -13.27 -5.95 1.97
C ALA A 39 -12.05 -5.59 1.10
N GLU A 40 -12.23 -5.14 -0.16
CA GLU A 40 -11.14 -4.90 -1.13
C GLU A 40 -11.07 -3.44 -1.64
N GLY A 41 -11.72 -2.50 -0.95
CA GLY A 41 -11.73 -1.08 -1.33
C GLY A 41 -12.10 -0.18 -0.17
N PHE A 42 -11.33 -0.25 0.93
CA PHE A 42 -11.64 0.46 2.18
C PHE A 42 -11.89 1.96 2.02
N LEU A 43 -11.29 2.59 1.00
CA LEU A 43 -11.24 4.04 0.83
C LEU A 43 -11.65 4.52 -0.57
N SER A 44 -12.07 3.61 -1.47
CA SER A 44 -12.42 3.94 -2.85
C SER A 44 -13.53 3.03 -3.40
N ILE A 45 -14.20 3.48 -4.46
CA ILE A 45 -15.18 2.68 -5.18
C ILE A 45 -14.54 2.16 -6.48
N LEU A 46 -14.61 0.84 -6.68
CA LEU A 46 -14.06 0.17 -7.85
C LEU A 46 -15.16 -0.46 -8.71
N HIS A 47 -15.19 -0.06 -9.99
CA HIS A 47 -16.04 -0.66 -11.01
C HIS A 47 -15.19 -1.37 -12.06
N ARG A 48 -15.51 -2.62 -12.37
CA ARG A 48 -15.02 -3.29 -13.57
C ARG A 48 -15.99 -3.01 -14.72
N ILE A 49 -15.46 -2.50 -15.82
CA ILE A 49 -16.24 -2.08 -16.98
C ILE A 49 -15.72 -2.81 -18.21
N THR A 50 -16.59 -3.57 -18.85
CA THR A 50 -16.35 -4.15 -20.17
C THR A 50 -16.96 -3.22 -21.22
N ILE A 51 -16.12 -2.68 -22.10
CA ILE A 51 -16.53 -1.77 -23.17
C ILE A 51 -16.47 -2.53 -24.49
N ASN A 52 -17.63 -2.76 -25.10
CA ASN A 52 -17.73 -3.35 -26.44
C ASN A 52 -17.80 -2.21 -27.46
N TYR A 53 -16.84 -2.17 -28.37
CA TYR A 53 -16.70 -1.08 -29.33
C TYR A 53 -16.37 -1.60 -30.72
N GLN A 54 -16.66 -0.79 -31.72
CA GLN A 54 -16.22 -1.00 -33.09
C GLN A 54 -15.08 -0.05 -33.39
N ILE A 55 -14.03 -0.55 -34.04
CA ILE A 55 -12.95 0.26 -34.60
C ILE A 55 -12.83 -0.08 -36.08
N LYS A 56 -13.16 0.88 -36.96
CA LYS A 56 -13.34 0.62 -38.40
C LYS A 56 -14.40 -0.46 -38.59
N ASP A 57 -14.05 -1.63 -39.13
CA ASP A 57 -14.97 -2.74 -39.37
C ASP A 57 -14.78 -3.92 -38.38
N GLU A 58 -13.95 -3.73 -37.34
CA GLU A 58 -13.68 -4.76 -36.34
C GLU A 58 -14.41 -4.50 -35.03
N SER A 59 -15.17 -5.50 -34.56
CA SER A 59 -15.73 -5.53 -33.21
C SER A 59 -14.66 -5.95 -32.20
N LYS A 60 -14.43 -5.14 -31.18
CA LYS A 60 -13.48 -5.36 -30.10
C LYS A 60 -14.12 -5.17 -28.73
N SER A 61 -13.44 -5.67 -27.72
CA SER A 61 -13.79 -5.48 -26.32
C SER A 61 -12.54 -5.13 -25.53
N ILE A 62 -12.70 -4.29 -24.52
CA ILE A 62 -11.64 -3.96 -23.55
C ILE A 62 -12.23 -3.98 -22.15
N ASN A 63 -11.54 -4.61 -21.20
CA ASN A 63 -11.88 -4.54 -19.78
C ASN A 63 -11.03 -3.48 -19.09
N ILE A 64 -11.68 -2.62 -18.33
CA ILE A 64 -11.05 -1.57 -17.55
C ILE A 64 -11.54 -1.62 -16.11
N VAL A 65 -10.71 -1.14 -15.19
CA VAL A 65 -11.09 -0.88 -13.79
C VAL A 65 -11.14 0.62 -13.59
N ALA A 66 -12.29 1.11 -13.16
CA ALA A 66 -12.51 2.50 -12.82
C ALA A 66 -12.48 2.67 -11.29
N LYS A 67 -11.58 3.52 -10.80
CA LYS A 67 -11.45 3.89 -9.39
C LYS A 67 -11.89 5.33 -9.17
N SER A 68 -12.75 5.54 -8.19
CA SER A 68 -13.23 6.86 -7.76
C SER A 68 -13.25 6.97 -6.24
N ASP A 69 -13.40 8.19 -5.73
CA ASP A 69 -13.59 8.47 -4.30
C ASP A 69 -14.73 7.62 -3.69
N CYS A 70 -14.61 7.33 -2.39
CA CYS A 70 -15.70 6.73 -1.61
C CYS A 70 -16.90 7.69 -1.45
N ASP A 71 -18.08 7.16 -1.15
CA ASP A 71 -19.30 7.92 -0.90
C ASP A 71 -19.60 8.10 0.60
N ASN A 72 -18.84 7.44 1.48
CA ASN A 72 -18.97 7.54 2.93
C ASN A 72 -18.49 8.92 3.43
N LYS A 73 -19.40 9.69 4.02
CA LYS A 73 -19.13 11.07 4.48
C LYS A 73 -18.03 11.15 5.54
N PHE A 74 -18.03 10.25 6.52
CA PHE A 74 -17.02 10.22 7.58
C PHE A 74 -15.63 10.01 6.98
N THR A 75 -15.53 9.06 6.05
CA THR A 75 -14.30 8.70 5.35
C THR A 75 -13.81 9.88 4.52
N LEU A 76 -14.68 10.49 3.70
CA LEU A 76 -14.35 11.68 2.90
C LEU A 76 -13.91 12.89 3.73
N GLU A 77 -14.53 13.13 4.89
CA GLU A 77 -14.12 14.21 5.80
C GLU A 77 -12.67 14.01 6.28
N LYS A 78 -12.28 12.75 6.50
CA LYS A 78 -10.98 12.38 7.09
C LYS A 78 -9.86 12.22 6.07
N ILE A 79 -10.13 11.62 4.91
CA ILE A 79 -9.09 11.27 3.93
C ILE A 79 -9.25 12.00 2.59
N GLY A 80 -10.36 12.72 2.41
CA GLY A 80 -10.61 13.55 1.23
C GLY A 80 -9.80 14.86 1.26
N PRO A 81 -10.19 15.86 0.46
CA PRO A 81 -9.37 17.06 0.20
C PRO A 81 -9.01 17.91 1.42
N ASN A 82 -9.79 17.84 2.50
CA ASN A 82 -9.52 18.56 3.74
C ASN A 82 -8.68 17.76 4.75
N GLY A 83 -8.33 16.52 4.41
CA GLY A 83 -7.52 15.61 5.23
C GLY A 83 -6.28 15.15 4.46
N TYR A 84 -6.18 13.84 4.23
CA TYR A 84 -5.01 13.22 3.56
C TYR A 84 -4.96 13.46 2.04
N ASP A 85 -6.07 13.90 1.46
CA ASP A 85 -6.26 14.15 0.02
C ASP A 85 -5.79 12.99 -0.89
N ILE A 86 -6.11 11.75 -0.48
CA ILE A 86 -5.53 10.54 -1.08
C ILE A 86 -5.86 10.39 -2.56
N GLN A 87 -7.07 10.79 -2.99
CA GLN A 87 -7.50 10.67 -4.37
C GLN A 87 -6.77 11.67 -5.28
N ASN A 88 -6.63 12.92 -4.86
CA ASN A 88 -5.86 13.90 -5.64
C ASN A 88 -4.38 13.53 -5.66
N LYS A 89 -3.85 12.97 -4.57
CA LYS A 89 -2.48 12.47 -4.50
C LYS A 89 -2.24 11.34 -5.51
N GLU A 90 -3.14 10.36 -5.59
CA GLU A 90 -3.06 9.28 -6.58
C GLU A 90 -3.16 9.84 -8.02
N ILE A 91 -4.07 10.78 -8.27
CA ILE A 91 -4.17 11.48 -9.56
C ILE A 91 -2.87 12.21 -9.90
N LYS A 92 -2.24 12.91 -8.95
CA LYS A 92 -0.95 13.59 -9.15
C LYS A 92 0.16 12.59 -9.48
N PHE A 93 0.22 11.48 -8.74
CA PHE A 93 1.18 10.40 -8.99
C PHE A 93 1.07 9.90 -10.44
N PHE A 94 -0.11 9.47 -10.87
CA PHE A 94 -0.28 8.93 -12.22
C PHE A 94 -0.18 9.97 -13.34
N SER A 95 -0.48 11.24 -13.06
CA SER A 95 -0.41 12.29 -14.09
C SER A 95 0.98 12.91 -14.26
N HIS A 96 1.85 12.86 -13.25
CA HIS A 96 3.16 13.53 -13.31
C HIS A 96 4.35 12.65 -12.90
N ILE A 97 4.19 11.72 -11.95
CA ILE A 97 5.30 10.94 -11.41
C ILE A 97 5.51 9.64 -12.17
N ALA A 98 4.46 8.82 -12.29
CA ALA A 98 4.54 7.54 -12.98
C ALA A 98 5.09 7.66 -14.43
N PRO A 99 4.67 8.66 -15.24
CA PRO A 99 5.23 8.82 -16.59
C PRO A 99 6.74 9.13 -16.61
N GLU A 100 7.27 9.85 -15.62
CA GLU A 100 8.70 10.11 -15.52
C GLU A 100 9.47 8.86 -15.06
N MET A 101 8.89 8.05 -14.18
CA MET A 101 9.46 6.77 -13.76
C MET A 101 9.50 5.76 -14.92
N GLU A 102 8.45 5.68 -15.74
CA GLU A 102 8.40 4.80 -16.92
C GLU A 102 9.47 5.17 -17.96
N LYS A 103 9.84 6.45 -18.08
CA LYS A 103 10.99 6.86 -18.93
C LYS A 103 12.32 6.33 -18.42
N ILE A 104 12.46 6.09 -17.12
CA ILE A 104 13.68 5.57 -16.51
C ILE A 104 13.76 4.06 -16.72
N PHE A 105 12.66 3.34 -16.50
CA PHE A 105 12.74 1.89 -16.31
C PHE A 105 11.86 1.04 -17.24
N GLY A 106 11.14 1.69 -18.16
CA GLY A 106 10.19 1.08 -19.08
C GLY A 106 8.82 0.81 -18.46
N ASN A 107 7.98 0.04 -19.16
CA ASN A 107 6.65 -0.32 -18.68
C ASN A 107 6.67 -1.59 -17.82
N GLY A 108 5.58 -1.87 -17.10
CA GLY A 108 5.34 -3.16 -16.42
C GLY A 108 5.84 -3.27 -14.97
N THR A 109 6.21 -2.16 -14.34
CA THR A 109 6.47 -2.11 -12.88
C THR A 109 5.28 -1.49 -12.13
N ILE A 110 4.74 -0.41 -12.69
CA ILE A 110 3.54 0.30 -12.23
C ILE A 110 2.36 -0.09 -13.13
N LEU A 111 1.14 -0.12 -12.58
CA LEU A 111 -0.09 -0.34 -13.33
C LEU A 111 -0.32 0.74 -14.40
N ASN A 112 -0.64 0.31 -15.62
CA ASN A 112 -0.92 1.21 -16.75
C ASN A 112 -2.27 1.92 -16.59
N VAL A 113 -2.24 3.25 -16.72
CA VAL A 113 -3.44 4.11 -16.74
C VAL A 113 -3.89 4.34 -18.18
N ILE A 114 -5.17 4.09 -18.45
CA ILE A 114 -5.82 4.37 -19.74
C ILE A 114 -6.21 5.85 -19.81
N TYR A 115 -6.79 6.37 -18.72
CA TYR A 115 -7.29 7.75 -18.69
C TYR A 115 -7.40 8.27 -17.25
N ILE A 116 -7.20 9.59 -17.09
CA ILE A 116 -7.33 10.31 -15.82
C ILE A 116 -8.36 11.41 -16.01
N ASP A 117 -9.54 11.22 -15.42
CA ASP A 117 -10.57 12.25 -15.36
C ASP A 117 -10.35 13.14 -14.14
N LYS A 118 -9.63 14.24 -14.31
CA LYS A 118 -9.35 15.18 -13.22
C LYS A 118 -10.60 15.92 -12.73
N VAL A 119 -11.64 16.04 -13.55
CA VAL A 119 -12.87 16.76 -13.20
C VAL A 119 -13.74 15.92 -12.27
N ASN A 120 -13.96 14.66 -12.65
CA ASN A 120 -14.76 13.72 -11.86
C ASN A 120 -13.92 12.91 -10.87
N LYS A 121 -12.61 13.13 -10.84
CA LYS A 121 -11.61 12.40 -10.02
C LYS A 121 -11.66 10.88 -10.24
N ILE A 122 -11.67 10.44 -11.49
CA ILE A 122 -11.76 9.02 -11.86
C ILE A 122 -10.47 8.58 -12.54
N LEU A 123 -9.88 7.51 -12.04
CA LEU A 123 -8.75 6.83 -12.67
C LEU A 123 -9.25 5.59 -13.39
N LEU A 124 -8.92 5.47 -14.68
CA LEU A 124 -9.26 4.30 -15.50
C LEU A 124 -8.00 3.51 -15.79
N PHE A 125 -7.94 2.29 -15.28
CA PHE A 125 -6.83 1.37 -15.45
C PHE A 125 -7.20 0.25 -16.41
N LYS A 126 -6.20 -0.31 -17.09
CA LYS A 126 -6.40 -1.57 -17.80
C LYS A 126 -6.64 -2.70 -16.78
N ASP A 127 -7.58 -3.60 -17.07
CA ASP A 127 -7.80 -4.76 -16.20
C ASP A 127 -6.67 -5.77 -16.38
N LEU A 128 -5.87 -5.96 -15.33
CA LEU A 128 -4.75 -6.90 -15.34
C LEU A 128 -5.18 -8.37 -15.47
N LYS A 129 -6.46 -8.70 -15.23
CA LYS A 129 -6.97 -10.06 -15.47
C LYS A 129 -6.88 -10.46 -16.94
N ASP A 130 -6.98 -9.50 -17.86
CA ASP A 130 -6.80 -9.74 -19.30
C ASP A 130 -5.35 -10.13 -19.65
N GLU A 131 -4.40 -9.87 -18.75
CA GLU A 131 -2.98 -10.20 -18.89
C GLU A 131 -2.55 -11.42 -18.05
N ASN A 132 -3.53 -12.16 -17.52
CA ASN A 132 -3.40 -13.35 -16.67
C ASN A 132 -2.73 -13.08 -15.30
N PHE A 133 -2.78 -11.84 -14.82
CA PHE A 133 -2.40 -11.55 -13.45
C PHE A 133 -3.51 -11.97 -12.47
N GLN A 134 -3.10 -12.39 -11.28
CA GLN A 134 -3.97 -12.90 -10.23
C GLN A 134 -3.59 -12.29 -8.88
N MET A 135 -4.58 -12.07 -8.02
CA MET A 135 -4.35 -11.67 -6.63
C MET A 135 -3.74 -12.83 -5.85
N ALA A 136 -2.77 -12.54 -4.99
CA ALA A 136 -2.34 -13.51 -3.98
C ALA A 136 -3.36 -13.58 -2.83
N ASN A 137 -3.41 -14.73 -2.13
CA ASN A 137 -4.29 -14.89 -0.99
C ASN A 137 -3.70 -14.17 0.24
N ARG A 138 -4.25 -13.00 0.57
CA ARG A 138 -3.86 -12.21 1.77
C ARG A 138 -3.98 -12.98 3.10
N MET A 139 -4.83 -14.00 3.15
CA MET A 139 -4.99 -14.85 4.33
C MET A 139 -3.86 -15.88 4.50
N ILE A 140 -3.07 -16.11 3.46
CA ILE A 140 -1.88 -16.98 3.50
C ILE A 140 -0.61 -16.13 3.59
N GLY A 141 -0.57 -15.01 2.88
CA GLY A 141 0.65 -14.22 2.70
C GLY A 141 1.48 -14.72 1.51
N LEU A 142 2.69 -14.21 1.39
CA LEU A 142 3.59 -14.41 0.28
C LEU A 142 4.76 -15.32 0.69
N ASP A 143 5.09 -16.27 -0.18
CA ASP A 143 6.33 -17.05 -0.04
C ASP A 143 7.56 -16.24 -0.47
N GLU A 144 8.74 -16.83 -0.31
CA GLU A 144 10.01 -16.15 -0.59
C GLU A 144 10.15 -15.68 -2.04
N ASN A 145 9.63 -16.44 -3.01
CA ASN A 145 9.73 -16.07 -4.42
C ASN A 145 8.86 -14.85 -4.73
N HIS A 146 7.64 -14.81 -4.20
CA HIS A 146 6.77 -13.65 -4.29
C HIS A 146 7.37 -12.43 -3.59
N MET A 147 7.93 -12.62 -2.39
CA MET A 147 8.60 -11.56 -1.64
C MET A 147 9.76 -10.96 -2.43
N LYS A 148 10.68 -11.79 -2.94
CA LYS A 148 11.82 -11.31 -3.73
C LYS A 148 11.38 -10.58 -5.00
N LEU A 149 10.39 -11.11 -5.71
CA LEU A 149 9.89 -10.47 -6.92
C LEU A 149 9.28 -9.09 -6.61
N THR A 150 8.47 -8.98 -5.56
CA THR A 150 7.91 -7.70 -5.11
C THR A 150 9.01 -6.75 -4.66
N LEU A 151 10.01 -7.22 -3.92
CA LEU A 151 11.16 -6.41 -3.49
C LEU A 151 11.97 -5.90 -4.68
N SER A 152 12.15 -6.68 -5.75
CA SER A 152 12.77 -6.20 -7.00
C SER A 152 11.94 -5.11 -7.66
N LYS A 153 10.61 -5.24 -7.72
CA LYS A 153 9.72 -4.21 -8.27
C LYS A 153 9.74 -2.93 -7.43
N LEU A 154 9.73 -3.07 -6.11
CA LEU A 154 9.81 -1.96 -5.16
C LEU A 154 11.20 -1.28 -5.19
N ALA A 155 12.28 -2.05 -5.31
CA ALA A 155 13.64 -1.52 -5.49
C ALA A 155 13.74 -0.71 -6.78
N LYS A 156 13.12 -1.18 -7.86
CA LYS A 156 13.04 -0.46 -9.14
C LYS A 156 12.27 0.86 -9.03
N PHE A 157 11.15 0.85 -8.29
CA PHE A 157 10.37 2.05 -7.98
C PHE A 157 11.18 3.06 -7.15
N HIS A 158 11.81 2.62 -6.06
CA HIS A 158 12.64 3.48 -5.21
C HIS A 158 13.88 4.02 -5.95
N ALA A 159 14.55 3.21 -6.77
CA ALA A 159 15.68 3.64 -7.59
C ALA A 159 15.29 4.75 -8.58
N ALA A 160 14.13 4.64 -9.23
CA ALA A 160 13.62 5.70 -10.10
C ALA A 160 13.33 6.98 -9.33
N SER A 161 12.78 6.88 -8.12
CA SER A 161 12.54 8.06 -7.27
C SER A 161 13.85 8.77 -6.87
N LEU A 162 14.91 8.02 -6.56
CA LEU A 162 16.24 8.58 -6.25
C LEU A 162 16.83 9.29 -7.46
N LYS A 163 16.68 8.71 -8.67
CA LYS A 163 17.13 9.35 -9.91
C LYS A 163 16.34 10.63 -10.23
N MET A 164 15.04 10.67 -9.91
CA MET A 164 14.24 11.89 -10.03
C MET A 164 14.69 12.96 -9.04
N LEU A 165 14.97 12.60 -7.78
CA LEU A 165 15.49 13.52 -6.74
C LEU A 165 16.86 14.10 -7.11
N ALA A 166 17.76 13.29 -7.66
CA ALA A 166 19.06 13.75 -8.12
C ALA A 166 18.96 14.82 -9.23
N LYS A 167 17.88 14.79 -10.03
CA LYS A 167 17.61 15.78 -11.08
C LYS A 167 16.84 16.99 -10.55
N ASN A 168 15.89 16.77 -9.63
CA ASN A 168 15.06 17.81 -9.02
C ASN A 168 14.78 17.44 -7.55
N PRO A 169 15.50 18.06 -6.59
CA PRO A 169 15.32 17.78 -5.17
C PRO A 169 13.91 18.05 -4.63
N GLN A 170 13.13 18.90 -5.31
CA GLN A 170 11.77 19.30 -4.90
C GLN A 170 10.66 18.50 -5.59
N VAL A 171 11.01 17.47 -6.36
CA VAL A 171 10.03 16.72 -7.18
C VAL A 171 8.93 16.05 -6.36
N PHE A 172 9.15 15.83 -5.06
CA PHE A 172 8.20 15.19 -4.16
C PHE A 172 7.69 16.07 -3.01
N ASP A 173 7.85 17.40 -3.10
CA ASP A 173 7.40 18.34 -2.05
C ASP A 173 5.89 18.19 -1.74
N GLU A 174 5.08 17.85 -2.74
CA GLU A 174 3.63 17.63 -2.58
C GLU A 174 3.25 16.25 -2.00
N PHE A 175 4.22 15.36 -1.78
CA PHE A 175 4.03 14.02 -1.21
C PHE A 175 4.51 13.96 0.25
N ASP A 176 4.31 15.03 1.01
CA ASP A 176 4.86 15.19 2.37
C ASP A 176 3.95 14.64 3.50
N MET A 177 2.92 13.87 3.15
CA MET A 177 1.98 13.25 4.11
C MET A 177 1.95 11.74 3.96
N GLY A 178 2.68 11.04 4.82
CA GLY A 178 2.52 9.61 5.07
C GLY A 178 1.38 9.30 6.05
N LEU A 179 1.18 8.02 6.36
CA LEU A 179 0.06 7.52 7.19
C LEU A 179 -0.01 8.18 8.58
N PHE A 180 1.14 8.41 9.19
CA PHE A 180 1.29 9.27 10.37
C PHE A 180 2.08 10.49 9.96
N ASN A 181 1.63 11.67 10.35
CA ASN A 181 2.30 12.92 10.04
C ASN A 181 1.91 14.01 11.04
N ARG A 182 2.56 15.16 10.92
CA ARG A 182 2.39 16.31 11.81
C ARG A 182 1.26 17.26 11.39
N LYS A 183 0.58 17.00 10.27
CA LYS A 183 -0.40 17.92 9.67
C LYS A 183 -1.85 17.49 9.91
N VAL A 184 -2.11 16.18 9.84
CA VAL A 184 -3.44 15.58 9.93
C VAL A 184 -3.38 14.27 10.73
N ASP A 185 -4.46 13.93 11.42
CA ASP A 185 -4.46 12.90 12.47
C ASP A 185 -5.54 11.81 12.29
N ALA A 186 -6.14 11.70 11.10
CA ALA A 186 -7.27 10.80 10.84
C ALA A 186 -7.04 9.34 11.28
N PHE A 187 -5.82 8.83 11.13
CA PHE A 187 -5.45 7.46 11.51
C PHE A 187 -5.02 7.32 12.98
N ASN A 188 -4.70 8.42 13.67
CA ASN A 188 -4.07 8.38 14.99
C ASN A 188 -4.98 7.71 16.02
N GLU A 189 -6.21 8.20 16.18
CA GLU A 189 -7.12 7.66 17.18
C GLU A 189 -7.47 6.19 16.92
N GLY A 190 -7.85 5.85 15.69
CA GLY A 190 -8.26 4.49 15.34
C GLY A 190 -7.15 3.49 15.58
N THR A 191 -5.93 3.82 15.16
CA THR A 191 -4.74 2.99 15.38
C THR A 191 -4.41 2.86 16.87
N LEU A 192 -4.44 3.95 17.64
CA LEU A 192 -4.22 3.89 19.09
C LEU A 192 -5.26 3.01 19.79
N MET A 193 -6.53 3.09 19.41
CA MET A 193 -7.58 2.28 20.00
C MET A 193 -7.48 0.80 19.61
N LEU A 194 -7.02 0.49 18.40
CA LEU A 194 -6.66 -0.87 18.00
C LEU A 194 -5.48 -1.39 18.83
N PHE A 195 -4.43 -0.58 19.02
CA PHE A 195 -3.29 -0.92 19.86
C PHE A 195 -3.67 -1.18 21.33
N ILE A 196 -4.57 -0.37 21.89
CA ILE A 196 -5.13 -0.58 23.23
C ILE A 196 -5.87 -1.92 23.29
N ALA A 197 -6.72 -2.22 22.30
CA ALA A 197 -7.43 -3.48 22.24
C ALA A 197 -6.48 -4.69 22.11
N ALA A 198 -5.38 -4.53 21.37
CA ALA A 198 -4.34 -5.55 21.26
C ALA A 198 -3.65 -5.79 22.60
N GLY A 199 -3.27 -4.74 23.33
CA GLY A 199 -2.68 -4.87 24.66
C GLY A 199 -3.64 -5.52 25.68
N ASP A 200 -4.93 -5.19 25.61
CA ASP A 200 -5.97 -5.83 26.45
C ASP A 200 -6.10 -7.34 26.13
N GLU A 201 -5.95 -7.75 24.86
CA GLU A 201 -5.95 -9.15 24.45
C GLU A 201 -4.66 -9.87 24.90
N VAL A 202 -3.48 -9.25 24.72
CA VAL A 202 -2.19 -9.81 25.18
C VAL A 202 -2.21 -10.07 26.69
N ALA A 203 -2.88 -9.22 27.47
CA ALA A 203 -3.04 -9.40 28.91
C ALA A 203 -3.80 -10.68 29.30
N THR A 204 -4.49 -11.33 28.36
CA THR A 204 -5.22 -12.59 28.58
C THR A 204 -4.35 -13.82 28.31
N TRP A 205 -3.18 -13.65 27.71
CA TRP A 205 -2.30 -14.75 27.32
C TRP A 205 -1.34 -15.11 28.47
N GLU A 206 -1.40 -16.36 28.93
CA GLU A 206 -0.50 -16.89 29.95
C GLU A 206 0.97 -16.72 29.53
N GLY A 207 1.79 -16.10 30.40
CA GLY A 207 3.22 -15.88 30.16
C GLY A 207 3.56 -14.62 29.35
N TYR A 208 2.57 -13.78 29.02
CA TYR A 208 2.75 -12.53 28.27
C TYR A 208 2.47 -11.27 29.10
N GLU A 209 2.34 -11.39 30.42
CA GLU A 209 1.98 -10.32 31.34
C GLU A 209 2.97 -9.14 31.27
N VAL A 210 4.26 -9.43 31.11
CA VAL A 210 5.30 -8.40 30.99
C VAL A 210 5.12 -7.55 29.74
N TYR A 211 4.73 -8.17 28.61
CA TYR A 211 4.51 -7.46 27.36
C TYR A 211 3.22 -6.63 27.41
N ALA A 212 2.17 -7.16 28.05
CA ALA A 212 0.93 -6.42 28.26
C ALA A 212 1.17 -5.13 29.06
N GLU A 213 1.95 -5.19 30.14
CA GLU A 213 2.27 -3.99 30.94
C GLU A 213 3.14 -3.00 30.13
N LYS A 214 4.13 -3.48 29.38
CA LYS A 214 4.93 -2.61 28.49
C LYS A 214 4.07 -1.94 27.42
N MET A 215 3.20 -2.67 26.73
CA MET A 215 2.27 -2.10 25.74
C MET A 215 1.34 -1.06 26.37
N LYS A 216 0.86 -1.31 27.59
CA LYS A 216 0.04 -0.34 28.34
C LYS A 216 0.81 0.94 28.66
N ASN A 217 2.08 0.84 29.05
CA ASN A 217 2.93 1.98 29.31
C ASN A 217 3.27 2.78 28.04
N LEU A 218 3.42 2.09 26.91
CA LEU A 218 3.70 2.68 25.60
C LEU A 218 2.53 3.52 25.04
N ARG A 219 1.29 3.32 25.52
CA ARG A 219 0.07 4.00 25.01
C ARG A 219 0.22 5.52 24.91
N LYS A 220 0.87 6.17 25.89
CA LYS A 220 1.08 7.63 25.91
C LYS A 220 2.07 8.15 24.86
N HIS A 221 2.98 7.29 24.38
CA HIS A 221 4.01 7.62 23.39
C HIS A 221 3.72 7.03 22.00
N PHE A 222 2.72 6.15 21.88
CA PHE A 222 2.45 5.37 20.67
C PHE A 222 2.31 6.23 19.40
N ILE A 223 1.48 7.27 19.44
CA ILE A 223 1.27 8.16 18.28
C ILE A 223 2.47 9.03 17.98
N GLU A 224 3.20 9.47 19.00
CA GLU A 224 4.43 10.24 18.81
C GLU A 224 5.50 9.38 18.14
N ASN A 225 5.71 8.15 18.62
CA ASN A 225 6.65 7.20 18.04
C ASN A 225 6.25 6.78 16.62
N ALA A 226 4.95 6.61 16.36
CA ALA A 226 4.43 6.39 15.02
C ALA A 226 4.78 7.56 14.10
N THR A 227 4.50 8.79 14.53
CA THR A 227 4.77 10.00 13.74
C THR A 227 6.27 10.20 13.47
N ARG A 228 7.13 9.93 14.46
CA ARG A 228 8.60 9.99 14.32
C ARG A 228 9.18 9.04 13.27
N CYS A 229 8.46 7.97 12.92
CA CYS A 229 8.88 7.10 11.81
C CYS A 229 8.84 7.85 10.47
N PHE A 230 7.87 8.75 10.30
CA PHE A 230 7.63 9.49 9.06
C PHE A 230 8.33 10.84 8.98
N ASP A 231 8.86 11.35 10.11
CA ASP A 231 9.67 12.57 10.10
C ASP A 231 10.88 12.37 9.17
N VAL A 232 10.94 13.17 8.11
CA VAL A 232 12.02 13.13 7.10
C VAL A 232 13.29 13.70 7.71
N LYS A 233 14.39 12.95 7.61
CA LYS A 233 15.71 13.39 8.09
C LYS A 233 16.70 13.40 6.95
N GLU A 234 17.46 14.49 6.83
CA GLU A 234 18.42 14.71 5.73
C GLU A 234 19.53 13.66 5.65
N ASN A 235 19.83 12.98 6.76
CA ASN A 235 20.86 11.95 6.85
C ASN A 235 20.35 10.51 6.72
N GLU A 236 19.08 10.31 6.34
CA GLU A 236 18.48 9.01 6.04
C GLU A 236 18.30 8.86 4.52
N LEU A 237 18.29 7.63 4.00
CA LEU A 237 17.98 7.39 2.60
C LEU A 237 16.48 7.58 2.35
N ASN A 238 16.12 8.76 1.82
CA ASN A 238 14.73 9.12 1.54
C ASN A 238 14.38 8.90 0.06
N VAL A 239 13.17 8.39 -0.17
CA VAL A 239 12.62 8.03 -1.48
C VAL A 239 11.16 8.44 -1.53
N LEU A 240 10.56 8.42 -2.73
CA LEU A 240 9.11 8.32 -2.80
C LEU A 240 8.72 6.87 -2.45
N ASN A 241 8.08 6.67 -1.31
CA ASN A 241 7.49 5.41 -0.90
C ASN A 241 6.13 5.22 -1.57
N HIS A 242 5.76 3.97 -1.84
CA HIS A 242 4.41 3.56 -2.22
C HIS A 242 3.41 3.90 -1.10
N GLY A 243 3.80 3.64 0.15
CA GLY A 243 3.03 3.97 1.36
C GLY A 243 1.97 2.94 1.73
N ASP A 244 1.57 2.06 0.81
CA ASP A 244 0.60 0.99 1.07
C ASP A 244 0.94 -0.33 0.34
N VAL A 245 2.20 -0.76 0.39
CA VAL A 245 2.64 -2.00 -0.29
C VAL A 245 2.34 -3.24 0.56
N TRP A 246 1.30 -3.99 0.19
CA TRP A 246 0.91 -5.24 0.83
C TRP A 246 0.22 -6.19 -0.15
N THR A 247 -0.04 -7.42 0.30
CA THR A 247 -0.57 -8.52 -0.54
C THR A 247 -1.81 -8.15 -1.36
N ALA A 248 -2.72 -7.31 -0.85
CA ALA A 248 -3.94 -6.93 -1.59
C ALA A 248 -3.73 -5.80 -2.62
N ASN A 249 -2.55 -5.18 -2.66
CA ASN A 249 -2.15 -4.16 -3.64
C ASN A 249 -1.10 -4.72 -4.63
N LEU A 250 -1.03 -6.05 -4.74
CA LEU A 250 -0.12 -6.79 -5.60
C LEU A 250 -0.89 -7.79 -6.46
N MET A 251 -0.59 -7.81 -7.76
CA MET A 251 -1.01 -8.92 -8.63
C MET A 251 0.20 -9.62 -9.22
N PHE A 252 0.10 -10.94 -9.35
CA PHE A 252 1.18 -11.81 -9.78
C PHE A 252 0.81 -12.58 -11.04
N LYS A 253 1.82 -12.89 -11.85
CA LYS A 253 1.70 -13.74 -13.04
C LYS A 253 2.52 -14.99 -12.85
N TYR A 254 2.02 -16.11 -13.37
CA TYR A 254 2.62 -17.43 -13.20
C TYR A 254 2.91 -18.08 -14.55
N ASP A 255 3.96 -18.89 -14.61
CA ASP A 255 4.22 -19.79 -15.73
C ASP A 255 3.30 -21.03 -15.67
N LYS A 256 3.52 -21.99 -16.58
CA LYS A 256 2.67 -23.20 -16.65
C LYS A 256 2.96 -24.17 -15.50
N GLU A 257 4.13 -24.05 -14.90
CA GLU A 257 4.63 -24.84 -13.79
C GLU A 257 4.18 -24.29 -12.43
N GLY A 258 3.61 -23.07 -12.41
CA GLY A 258 3.11 -22.39 -11.22
C GLY A 258 4.14 -21.50 -10.54
N ASN A 259 5.30 -21.24 -11.16
CA ASN A 259 6.29 -20.31 -10.62
C ASN A 259 5.87 -18.87 -10.91
N VAL A 260 6.06 -18.01 -9.92
CA VAL A 260 5.82 -16.57 -10.09
C VAL A 260 6.86 -15.97 -11.05
N THR A 261 6.38 -15.25 -12.06
CA THR A 261 7.21 -14.72 -13.17
C THR A 261 7.16 -13.21 -13.29
N ASP A 262 6.07 -12.59 -12.85
CA ASP A 262 5.93 -11.14 -12.87
C ASP A 262 5.01 -10.66 -11.75
N ALA A 263 5.17 -9.40 -11.36
CA ALA A 263 4.35 -8.72 -10.36
C ALA A 263 4.09 -7.28 -10.77
N VAL A 264 2.89 -6.79 -10.45
CA VAL A 264 2.50 -5.39 -10.64
C VAL A 264 2.01 -4.85 -9.30
N ILE A 265 2.56 -3.69 -8.93
CA ILE A 265 2.13 -2.91 -7.77
C ILE A 265 1.07 -1.90 -8.24
N PHE A 266 0.00 -1.77 -7.49
CA PHE A 266 -1.08 -0.81 -7.75
C PHE A 266 -1.56 -0.14 -6.46
N ASP A 267 -2.42 0.86 -6.59
CA ASP A 267 -2.95 1.68 -5.49
C ASP A 267 -1.91 2.60 -4.81
N PHE A 268 -1.61 3.72 -5.47
CA PHE A 268 -0.58 4.67 -5.04
C PHE A 268 -1.16 5.83 -4.19
N GLN A 269 -2.32 5.62 -3.55
CA GLN A 269 -3.05 6.66 -2.82
C GLN A 269 -2.36 7.14 -1.53
N PHE A 270 -1.38 6.38 -1.03
CA PHE A 270 -0.61 6.70 0.18
C PHE A 270 0.85 7.08 -0.08
N CYS A 271 1.20 7.37 -1.34
CA CYS A 271 2.55 7.78 -1.70
C CYS A 271 3.08 8.91 -0.81
N ASN A 272 4.29 8.77 -0.31
CA ASN A 272 4.90 9.78 0.55
C ASN A 272 6.42 9.80 0.42
N TYR A 273 6.99 11.00 0.50
CA TYR A 273 8.43 11.19 0.56
C TYR A 273 8.93 10.98 1.99
N GLY A 274 9.89 10.07 2.16
CA GLY A 274 10.46 9.76 3.46
C GLY A 274 11.38 8.57 3.41
N SER A 275 11.74 8.03 4.58
CA SER A 275 12.71 6.93 4.68
C SER A 275 12.26 5.72 3.86
N ILE A 276 13.20 5.15 3.09
CA ILE A 276 13.01 3.92 2.31
C ILE A 276 12.60 2.71 3.15
N ALA A 277 12.90 2.75 4.45
CA ALA A 277 12.56 1.69 5.38
C ALA A 277 11.07 1.63 5.73
N LEU A 278 10.27 2.64 5.39
CA LEU A 278 8.83 2.66 5.67
C LEU A 278 8.10 1.58 4.88
N ASP A 279 8.27 1.54 3.56
CA ASP A 279 7.67 0.49 2.72
C ASP A 279 8.17 -0.91 3.08
N LEU A 280 9.46 -1.05 3.44
CA LEU A 280 10.02 -2.34 3.84
C LEU A 280 9.40 -2.85 5.15
N ASN A 281 9.32 -2.01 6.18
CA ASN A 281 8.67 -2.37 7.44
C ASN A 281 7.18 -2.68 7.21
N HIS A 282 6.48 -1.87 6.43
CA HIS A 282 5.09 -2.16 6.09
C HIS A 282 4.97 -3.54 5.39
N PHE A 283 5.75 -3.79 4.34
CA PHE A 283 5.61 -4.99 3.53
C PHE A 283 5.95 -6.26 4.30
N PHE A 284 7.06 -6.29 5.04
CA PHE A 284 7.46 -7.47 5.80
C PHE A 284 6.48 -7.82 6.91
N PHE A 285 5.90 -6.81 7.58
CA PHE A 285 5.01 -7.05 8.70
C PHE A 285 3.52 -7.16 8.32
N THR A 286 3.21 -7.20 7.01
CA THR A 286 1.85 -7.43 6.51
C THR A 286 1.70 -8.58 5.52
N SER A 287 2.79 -8.95 4.83
CA SER A 287 2.68 -9.80 3.64
C SER A 287 3.49 -11.07 3.69
N LEU A 288 4.36 -11.27 4.67
CA LEU A 288 5.04 -12.56 4.86
C LEU A 288 4.02 -13.66 5.15
N ASN A 289 4.28 -14.87 4.66
CA ASN A 289 3.56 -16.05 5.09
C ASN A 289 4.06 -16.53 6.47
N ASP A 290 3.28 -17.42 7.11
CA ASP A 290 3.55 -17.94 8.46
C ASP A 290 4.94 -18.59 8.64
N ASP A 291 5.57 -19.05 7.54
CA ASP A 291 6.85 -19.74 7.52
C ASP A 291 8.06 -18.79 7.55
N LEU A 292 7.87 -17.52 7.14
CA LEU A 292 8.94 -16.52 7.01
C LEU A 292 8.96 -15.46 8.12
N TYR A 293 8.13 -15.59 9.16
CA TYR A 293 8.03 -14.62 10.26
C TYR A 293 9.16 -14.69 11.31
N ASN A 294 10.30 -15.32 11.00
CA ASN A 294 11.47 -15.25 11.87
C ASN A 294 12.37 -14.07 11.48
N HIS A 295 13.17 -13.60 12.44
CA HIS A 295 14.04 -12.42 12.26
C HIS A 295 15.10 -12.62 11.17
N GLU A 296 15.69 -13.81 11.09
CA GLU A 296 16.76 -14.12 10.13
C GLU A 296 16.26 -14.02 8.68
N ASP A 297 15.02 -14.43 8.41
CA ASP A 297 14.40 -14.29 7.10
C ASP A 297 14.14 -12.83 6.72
N ILE A 298 13.70 -12.00 7.67
CA ILE A 298 13.54 -10.56 7.43
C ILE A 298 14.89 -9.91 7.10
N GLU A 299 15.95 -10.19 7.88
CA GLU A 299 17.28 -9.63 7.62
C GLU A 299 17.82 -10.06 6.25
N ARG A 300 17.59 -11.33 5.86
CA ARG A 300 17.98 -11.87 4.56
C ARG A 300 17.23 -11.20 3.40
N LEU A 301 15.94 -10.91 3.58
CA LEU A 301 15.13 -10.17 2.59
C LEU A 301 15.53 -8.69 2.52
N VAL A 302 15.86 -8.04 3.64
CA VAL A 302 16.44 -6.69 3.68
C VAL A 302 17.76 -6.66 2.92
N GLN A 303 18.63 -7.65 3.13
CA GLN A 303 19.89 -7.78 2.42
C GLN A 303 19.67 -7.98 0.91
N PHE A 304 18.76 -8.86 0.52
CA PHE A 304 18.38 -9.06 -0.88
C PHE A 304 17.94 -7.73 -1.52
N TYR A 305 17.02 -7.01 -0.86
CA TYR A 305 16.52 -5.73 -1.32
C TYR A 305 17.65 -4.70 -1.51
N TYR A 306 18.56 -4.58 -0.55
CA TYR A 306 19.69 -3.64 -0.62
C TYR A 306 20.57 -3.87 -1.85
N TYR A 307 20.95 -5.13 -2.12
CA TYR A 307 21.80 -5.45 -3.27
C TYR A 307 21.06 -5.27 -4.59
N GLU A 308 19.78 -5.63 -4.64
CA GLU A 308 18.95 -5.42 -5.82
C GLU A 308 18.77 -3.92 -6.12
N LEU A 309 18.52 -3.09 -5.10
CA LEU A 309 18.45 -1.64 -5.23
C LEU A 309 19.77 -1.07 -5.78
N LYS A 310 20.93 -1.46 -5.23
CA LYS A 310 22.23 -0.99 -5.72
C LYS A 310 22.51 -1.39 -7.16
N LYS A 311 22.15 -2.61 -7.53
CA LYS A 311 22.27 -3.10 -8.91
C LYS A 311 21.43 -2.24 -9.85
N ILE A 312 20.15 -2.03 -9.53
CA ILE A 312 19.25 -1.22 -10.36
C ILE A 312 19.70 0.25 -10.43
N LEU A 313 20.18 0.83 -9.33
CA LEU A 313 20.76 2.17 -9.34
C LEU A 313 21.97 2.27 -10.28
N SER A 314 22.82 1.24 -10.30
CA SER A 314 23.94 1.16 -11.24
C SER A 314 23.45 1.07 -12.70
N ASP A 315 22.44 0.23 -12.96
CA ASP A 315 21.80 0.11 -14.28
C ASP A 315 21.12 1.41 -14.73
N PHE A 316 20.74 2.28 -13.78
CA PHE A 316 20.21 3.61 -14.01
C PHE A 316 21.30 4.69 -14.02
N ASP A 317 22.59 4.37 -14.09
CA ASP A 317 23.68 5.35 -14.08
C ASP A 317 23.61 6.33 -12.88
N TYR A 318 23.14 5.88 -11.73
CA TYR A 318 23.09 6.68 -10.51
C TYR A 318 24.45 6.70 -9.81
N ASP A 319 24.88 7.87 -9.33
CA ASP A 319 26.13 8.00 -8.59
C ASP A 319 26.02 7.37 -7.20
N LEU A 320 26.71 6.24 -7.01
CA LEU A 320 26.74 5.51 -5.74
C LEU A 320 27.78 6.06 -4.76
N THR A 321 28.45 7.17 -5.07
CA THR A 321 29.39 7.82 -4.14
C THR A 321 28.65 8.27 -2.89
N GLY A 322 29.09 7.77 -1.73
CA GLY A 322 28.43 8.06 -0.45
C GLY A 322 27.13 7.28 -0.18
N PHE A 323 26.75 6.34 -1.06
CA PHE A 323 25.60 5.46 -0.81
C PHE A 323 25.84 4.60 0.44
N PRO A 324 24.85 4.40 1.33
CA PRO A 324 25.03 3.70 2.59
C PRO A 324 25.55 2.27 2.38
N SER A 325 26.43 1.83 3.28
CA SER A 325 26.81 0.42 3.41
C SER A 325 25.61 -0.43 3.83
N LEU A 326 25.67 -1.74 3.61
CA LEU A 326 24.63 -2.67 4.08
C LEU A 326 24.39 -2.53 5.60
N HIS A 327 25.45 -2.34 6.38
CA HIS A 327 25.33 -2.14 7.82
C HIS A 327 24.55 -0.86 8.18
N GLN A 328 24.85 0.27 7.52
CA GLN A 328 24.09 1.51 7.70
C GLN A 328 22.64 1.35 7.26
N PHE A 329 22.40 0.64 6.16
CA PHE A 329 21.05 0.37 5.66
C PHE A 329 20.23 -0.49 6.63
N ILE A 330 20.83 -1.52 7.23
CA ILE A 330 20.19 -2.33 8.28
C ILE A 330 19.83 -1.46 9.49
N ILE A 331 20.71 -0.57 9.92
CA ILE A 331 20.42 0.39 11.00
C ILE A 331 19.26 1.30 10.61
N GLU A 332 19.20 1.80 9.38
CA GLU A 332 18.07 2.61 8.89
C GLU A 332 16.75 1.83 8.89
N PHE A 333 16.77 0.56 8.46
CA PHE A 333 15.63 -0.34 8.56
C PHE A 333 15.13 -0.48 10.01
N GLN A 334 16.05 -0.73 10.95
CA GLN A 334 15.75 -0.89 12.38
C GLN A 334 15.23 0.40 13.02
N LYS A 335 15.71 1.58 12.62
CA LYS A 335 15.20 2.88 13.11
C LYS A 335 13.71 3.09 12.86
N LYS A 336 13.13 2.39 11.86
CA LYS A 336 11.71 2.46 11.52
C LYS A 336 10.92 1.23 11.96
N LEU A 337 11.53 0.35 12.77
CA LEU A 337 10.92 -0.90 13.24
C LEU A 337 9.65 -0.70 14.06
N PHE A 338 9.51 0.47 14.72
CA PHE A 338 8.26 0.84 15.39
C PHE A 338 7.07 0.86 14.42
N PHE A 339 7.27 1.25 13.16
CA PHE A 339 6.22 1.18 12.14
C PHE A 339 5.84 -0.27 11.81
N GLY A 340 6.83 -1.17 11.75
CA GLY A 340 6.59 -2.60 11.64
C GLY A 340 5.79 -3.17 12.82
N PHE A 341 6.11 -2.72 14.04
CA PHE A 341 5.39 -3.07 15.25
C PHE A 341 3.93 -2.60 15.23
N ILE A 342 3.63 -1.42 14.69
CA ILE A 342 2.24 -0.95 14.53
C ILE A 342 1.44 -1.94 13.67
N TYR A 343 1.98 -2.35 12.52
CA TYR A 343 1.30 -3.33 11.67
C TYR A 343 1.13 -4.68 12.37
N ALA A 344 2.21 -5.21 12.94
CA ALA A 344 2.21 -6.51 13.61
C ALA A 344 1.27 -6.55 14.82
N SER A 345 1.19 -5.45 15.58
CA SER A 345 0.43 -5.39 16.83
C SER A 345 -1.05 -5.09 16.64
N CYS A 346 -1.44 -4.36 15.60
CA CYS A 346 -2.82 -3.89 15.54
C CYS A 346 -3.44 -3.70 14.14
N ILE A 347 -2.68 -3.38 13.09
CA ILE A 347 -3.27 -3.16 11.76
C ILE A 347 -3.49 -4.49 11.02
N ILE A 348 -2.57 -5.46 11.15
CA ILE A 348 -2.67 -6.72 10.39
C ILE A 348 -3.97 -7.48 10.67
N SER A 349 -4.43 -7.48 11.92
CA SER A 349 -5.68 -8.11 12.34
C SER A 349 -6.90 -7.54 11.61
N PHE A 350 -6.89 -6.23 11.32
CA PHE A 350 -7.91 -5.58 10.52
C PHE A 350 -7.78 -5.95 9.03
N MET A 351 -6.57 -5.91 8.49
CA MET A 351 -6.28 -6.21 7.07
C MET A 351 -6.56 -7.67 6.69
N THR A 352 -6.46 -8.60 7.64
CA THR A 352 -6.73 -10.03 7.44
C THR A 352 -8.06 -10.48 8.02
N SER A 353 -9.05 -9.59 8.07
CA SER A 353 -10.41 -9.92 8.49
C SER A 353 -11.37 -9.80 7.32
N ASP A 354 -12.24 -10.80 7.17
CA ASP A 354 -13.31 -10.81 6.17
C ASP A 354 -14.67 -10.36 6.75
N ASP A 355 -14.66 -9.79 7.96
CA ASP A 355 -15.86 -9.21 8.58
C ASP A 355 -16.27 -7.91 7.84
N PRO A 356 -17.44 -7.84 7.20
CA PRO A 356 -17.87 -6.66 6.46
C PRO A 356 -18.12 -5.43 7.35
N ASP A 357 -18.26 -5.59 8.67
CA ASP A 357 -18.31 -4.47 9.62
C ASP A 357 -16.92 -3.83 9.85
N ASN A 358 -15.85 -4.40 9.30
CA ASN A 358 -14.52 -3.82 9.34
C ASN A 358 -14.32 -2.82 8.21
N ASP A 359 -14.97 -1.66 8.31
CA ASP A 359 -14.73 -0.53 7.43
C ASP A 359 -13.89 0.57 8.12
N PHE A 360 -13.46 1.56 7.33
CA PHE A 360 -12.66 2.67 7.85
C PHE A 360 -13.36 3.42 8.99
N GLU A 361 -14.66 3.71 8.86
CA GLU A 361 -15.43 4.43 9.86
C GLU A 361 -15.52 3.67 11.18
N THR A 362 -15.79 2.37 11.13
CA THR A 362 -15.94 1.50 12.30
C THR A 362 -14.61 1.34 13.04
N ILE A 363 -13.48 1.39 12.35
CA ILE A 363 -12.16 1.35 13.00
C ILE A 363 -11.76 2.71 13.59
N HIS A 364 -12.14 3.82 12.98
CA HIS A 364 -11.65 5.15 13.37
C HIS A 364 -12.65 5.96 14.20
N SER A 365 -13.88 5.47 14.38
CA SER A 365 -14.90 6.12 15.20
C SER A 365 -14.73 5.87 16.71
N LYS A 366 -15.16 6.86 17.50
CA LYS A 366 -15.09 6.89 18.97
C LYS A 366 -16.37 6.40 19.67
N ASN A 367 -17.13 5.51 19.03
CA ASN A 367 -18.38 4.99 19.60
C ASN A 367 -18.21 3.56 20.16
N GLU A 368 -19.19 3.12 20.97
CA GLU A 368 -19.15 1.81 21.63
C GLU A 368 -19.17 0.65 20.63
N LYS A 369 -19.90 0.78 19.50
CA LYS A 369 -19.90 -0.22 18.41
C LYS A 369 -18.48 -0.44 17.89
N SER A 370 -17.76 0.65 17.62
CA SER A 370 -16.38 0.65 17.11
C SER A 370 -15.42 0.02 18.13
N ASN A 371 -15.56 0.33 19.42
CA ASN A 371 -14.78 -0.30 20.49
C ASN A 371 -15.00 -1.82 20.57
N LYS A 372 -16.27 -2.28 20.46
CA LYS A 372 -16.60 -3.70 20.42
C LYS A 372 -15.98 -4.39 19.21
N GLN A 373 -16.02 -3.73 18.05
CA GLN A 373 -15.45 -4.30 16.82
C GLN A 373 -13.93 -4.41 16.89
N ARG A 374 -13.23 -3.38 17.39
CA ARG A 374 -11.76 -3.44 17.61
C ARG A 374 -11.36 -4.59 18.54
N ARG A 375 -12.11 -4.81 19.64
CA ARG A 375 -11.88 -5.96 20.53
C ARG A 375 -12.17 -7.30 19.86
N LYS A 376 -13.20 -7.38 19.01
CA LYS A 376 -13.53 -8.58 18.23
C LYS A 376 -12.40 -8.96 17.27
N ILE A 377 -11.84 -7.97 16.57
CA ILE A 377 -10.72 -8.16 15.64
C ILE A 377 -9.49 -8.75 16.35
N MET A 378 -9.18 -8.29 17.56
CA MET A 378 -7.99 -8.76 18.30
C MET A 378 -8.12 -10.19 18.83
N LYS A 379 -9.34 -10.73 18.94
CA LYS A 379 -9.57 -12.13 19.36
C LYS A 379 -9.33 -13.16 18.25
N ASN A 380 -8.77 -12.72 17.12
CA ASN A 380 -8.46 -13.60 16.00
C ASN A 380 -7.29 -14.54 16.36
N GLU A 381 -7.49 -15.85 16.23
CA GLU A 381 -6.47 -16.86 16.56
C GLU A 381 -5.18 -16.72 15.73
N ARG A 382 -5.30 -16.32 14.45
CA ARG A 382 -4.15 -16.07 13.59
C ARG A 382 -3.33 -14.88 14.08
N PHE A 383 -4.00 -13.79 14.47
CA PHE A 383 -3.32 -12.66 15.09
C PHE A 383 -2.56 -13.09 16.34
N ALA A 384 -3.23 -13.80 17.27
CA ALA A 384 -2.59 -14.28 18.48
C ALA A 384 -1.38 -15.17 18.18
N LYS A 385 -1.49 -16.12 17.24
CA LYS A 385 -0.39 -17.00 16.82
C LYS A 385 0.82 -16.23 16.30
N ILE A 386 0.60 -15.26 15.41
CA ILE A 386 1.69 -14.50 14.77
C ILE A 386 2.30 -13.52 15.77
N PHE A 387 1.48 -12.71 16.46
CA PHE A 387 1.97 -11.68 17.35
C PHE A 387 2.70 -12.25 18.56
N LYS A 388 2.27 -13.41 19.09
CA LYS A 388 3.01 -14.15 20.14
C LYS A 388 4.45 -14.48 19.74
N LYS A 389 4.72 -14.77 18.46
CA LYS A 389 6.09 -15.04 17.97
C LYS A 389 6.92 -13.78 17.83
N MET A 390 6.29 -12.66 17.47
CA MET A 390 6.98 -11.41 17.14
C MET A 390 7.23 -10.51 18.35
N LEU A 391 6.36 -10.57 19.36
CA LEU A 391 6.44 -9.70 20.53
C LEU A 391 7.79 -9.80 21.27
N PRO A 392 8.37 -11.00 21.48
CA PRO A 392 9.71 -11.13 22.06
C PRO A 392 10.79 -10.45 21.21
N PHE A 393 10.68 -10.51 19.88
CA PHE A 393 11.63 -9.85 18.99
C PHE A 393 11.55 -8.32 19.10
N PHE A 394 10.35 -7.74 19.07
CA PHE A 394 10.19 -6.30 19.25
C PHE A 394 10.68 -5.83 20.63
N ASP A 395 10.45 -6.63 21.67
CA ASP A 395 10.96 -6.36 23.01
C ASP A 395 12.48 -6.38 23.08
N GLN A 396 13.14 -7.38 22.47
CA GLN A 396 14.59 -7.45 22.36
C GLN A 396 15.20 -6.26 21.63
N MET A 397 14.47 -5.68 20.67
CA MET A 397 14.87 -4.48 19.95
C MET A 397 14.56 -3.17 20.69
N GLY A 398 14.00 -3.24 21.91
CA GLY A 398 13.67 -2.07 22.73
C GLY A 398 12.43 -1.30 22.25
N ILE A 399 11.63 -1.87 21.34
CA ILE A 399 10.46 -1.20 20.75
C ILE A 399 9.32 -1.01 21.76
N LEU A 400 9.26 -1.88 22.78
CA LEU A 400 8.25 -1.85 23.83
C LEU A 400 8.65 -0.96 25.02
N ASP A 401 9.87 -0.44 25.04
CA ASP A 401 10.36 0.40 26.13
C ASP A 401 9.89 1.87 25.97
N GLU A 402 9.75 2.59 27.09
CA GLU A 402 9.44 4.02 27.06
C GLU A 402 10.68 4.80 26.59
N ILE A 403 10.59 5.48 25.44
CA ILE A 403 11.63 6.35 24.88
C ILE A 403 11.14 7.79 24.78
#